data_AF-A0AAD8C0F3-F1
#
_entry.id   AF-A0AAD8C0F3-F1
#
_cell.length_a   1.000
_cell.length_b   1.000
_cell.length_c   1.000
_cell.angle_alpha   90.00
_cell.angle_beta   90.00
_cell.angle_gamma   90.00
#
_symmetry.space_group_name_H-M   'P 1'
#
loop_
_entity.id
_entity.type
_entity.pdbx_description
1 polymer ?
#
loop_
_entity_poly.entity_id
_entity_poly.type
_entity_poly.pdbx_seq_one_letter_code
_entity_poly.pdbx_strand_id
1 'polypeptide(L)'
;QHAKMSVVVRTSLDIKVLLSDVKRKMEDLLDEKKKAVMRLKAAAQNSMKNYGAYTNTIDFNDVKYYNAKKVVIETDLKNMDNDTKDAIKETINYLPTEPMWSFKKEEMRPKLNVNLSSIHVPTNIYDK
;
A
#
# COMPACT_ATOMS: atom_id res chain seq x y z
N GLN A 1 -23.80 -5.49 -36.28
CA GLN A 1 -25.05 -5.08 -35.62
C GLN A 1 -24.74 -3.87 -34.74
N HIS A 2 -25.18 -2.68 -35.12
CA HIS A 2 -24.88 -1.44 -34.39
C HIS A 2 -25.71 -1.38 -33.10
N ALA A 3 -25.04 -1.32 -31.94
CA ALA A 3 -25.70 -1.06 -30.66
C ALA A 3 -26.31 0.35 -30.70
N LYS A 4 -27.65 0.43 -30.72
CA LYS A 4 -28.37 1.69 -30.50
C LYS A 4 -28.05 2.18 -29.08
N MET A 5 -27.22 3.22 -28.96
CA MET A 5 -27.13 4.00 -27.73
C MET A 5 -28.49 4.66 -27.49
N SER A 6 -29.22 4.20 -26.48
CA SER A 6 -30.42 4.89 -26.00
C SER A 6 -30.01 6.05 -25.10
N VAL A 7 -30.44 7.25 -25.45
CA VAL A 7 -30.30 8.42 -24.57
C VAL A 7 -31.36 8.29 -23.49
N VAL A 8 -30.94 7.92 -22.28
CA VAL A 8 -31.82 7.86 -21.10
C VAL A 8 -31.96 9.27 -20.55
N VAL A 9 -33.12 9.90 -20.75
CA VAL A 9 -33.47 11.17 -20.12
C VAL A 9 -33.70 10.91 -18.62
N ARG A 10 -32.73 11.28 -17.79
CA ARG A 10 -32.86 11.16 -16.32
C ARG A 10 -33.72 12.29 -15.79
N THR A 11 -34.74 11.95 -15.01
CA THR A 11 -35.57 12.95 -14.35
C THR A 11 -34.83 13.57 -13.17
N SER A 12 -35.29 14.73 -12.70
CA SER A 12 -34.71 15.38 -11.51
C SER A 12 -34.85 14.51 -10.24
N LEU A 13 -35.85 13.63 -10.19
CA LEU A 13 -36.04 12.65 -9.14
C LEU A 13 -34.97 11.55 -9.19
N ASP A 14 -34.66 11.03 -10.38
CA ASP A 14 -33.60 10.01 -10.58
C ASP A 14 -32.23 10.54 -10.15
N ILE A 15 -31.95 11.82 -10.41
CA ILE A 15 -30.70 12.49 -9.99
C ILE A 15 -30.66 12.64 -8.46
N LYS A 16 -31.77 13.02 -7.81
CA LYS A 16 -31.84 13.14 -6.35
C LYS A 16 -31.62 11.78 -5.66
N VAL A 17 -32.23 10.72 -6.17
CA VAL A 17 -32.03 9.35 -5.65
C VAL A 17 -30.57 8.93 -5.80
N LEU A 18 -29.98 9.15 -6.99
CA LEU A 18 -28.57 8.83 -7.23
C LEU A 18 -27.63 9.59 -6.29
N LEU A 19 -27.84 10.89 -6.09
CA LEU A 19 -27.01 11.70 -5.18
C LEU A 19 -27.13 11.23 -3.73
N SER A 20 -28.33 10.86 -3.28
CA SER A 20 -28.53 10.27 -1.95
C SER A 20 -27.81 8.94 -1.80
N ASP A 21 -27.84 8.07 -2.82
CA ASP A 21 -27.11 6.81 -2.80
C ASP A 21 -25.59 7.00 -2.79
N VAL A 22 -25.08 7.96 -3.57
CA VAL A 22 -23.65 8.33 -3.55
C VAL A 22 -23.26 8.86 -2.17
N LYS A 23 -24.05 9.78 -1.60
CA LYS A 23 -23.81 10.31 -0.26
C LYS A 23 -23.71 9.19 0.78
N ARG A 24 -24.70 8.29 0.82
CA ARG A 24 -24.71 7.14 1.73
C ARG A 24 -23.47 6.28 1.59
N LYS A 25 -23.11 5.89 0.35
CA LYS A 25 -21.91 5.07 0.10
C LYS A 25 -20.62 5.76 0.54
N MET A 26 -20.54 7.08 0.40
CA MET A 26 -19.39 7.85 0.90
C MET A 26 -19.35 7.90 2.43
N GLU A 27 -20.49 8.07 3.08
CA GLU A 27 -20.60 8.03 4.54
C GLU A 27 -20.20 6.65 5.09
N ASP A 28 -20.70 5.57 4.49
CA ASP A 28 -20.35 4.19 4.85
C ASP A 28 -18.83 3.96 4.69
N LEU A 29 -18.26 4.37 3.55
CA LEU A 29 -16.82 4.25 3.29
C LEU A 29 -15.96 5.02 4.32
N LEU A 30 -16.39 6.22 4.70
CA LEU A 30 -15.69 7.04 5.68
C LEU A 30 -15.77 6.42 7.08
N ASP A 31 -16.91 5.85 7.45
CA ASP A 31 -17.08 5.16 8.74
C ASP A 31 -16.24 3.88 8.82
N GLU A 32 -16.22 3.07 7.76
CA GLU A 32 -15.36 1.89 7.67
C GLU A 32 -13.88 2.26 7.79
N LYS A 33 -13.44 3.32 7.09
CA LYS A 33 -12.08 3.84 7.19
C LYS A 33 -11.76 4.31 8.61
N LYS A 34 -12.69 5.02 9.26
CA LYS A 34 -12.54 5.47 10.66
C LYS A 34 -12.37 4.28 11.60
N LYS A 35 -13.19 3.24 11.45
CA LYS A 35 -13.08 1.99 12.24
C LYS A 35 -11.72 1.32 12.06
N ALA A 36 -11.23 1.21 10.82
CA ALA A 36 -9.91 0.64 10.53
C ALA A 36 -8.77 1.43 11.19
N VAL A 37 -8.80 2.77 11.09
CA VAL A 37 -7.81 3.66 11.74
C VAL A 37 -7.84 3.52 13.27
N MET A 38 -9.03 3.43 13.88
CA MET A 38 -9.14 3.24 15.33
C MET A 38 -8.56 1.89 15.78
N ARG A 39 -8.77 0.82 15.01
CA ARG A 39 -8.16 -0.50 15.28
C ARG A 39 -6.64 -0.44 15.20
N LEU A 40 -6.09 0.19 14.16
CA LEU A 40 -4.65 0.41 14.00
C LEU A 40 -4.05 1.21 15.16
N LYS A 41 -4.72 2.29 15.57
CA LYS A 41 -4.30 3.09 16.73
C LYS A 41 -4.25 2.26 18.00
N ALA A 42 -5.29 1.48 18.28
CA ALA A 42 -5.36 0.64 19.46
C ALA A 42 -4.25 -0.43 19.45
N ALA A 43 -4.02 -1.08 18.30
CA ALA A 43 -2.95 -2.06 18.14
C ALA A 43 -1.57 -1.43 18.38
N ALA A 44 -1.29 -0.28 17.76
CA ALA A 44 -0.02 0.43 17.95
C ALA A 44 0.21 0.84 19.41
N GLN A 45 -0.82 1.36 20.09
CA GLN A 45 -0.73 1.72 21.51
C GLN A 45 -0.49 0.49 22.41
N ASN A 46 -1.11 -0.64 22.09
CA ASN A 46 -0.90 -1.89 22.83
C ASN A 46 0.53 -2.42 22.62
N SER A 47 1.00 -2.47 21.37
CA SER A 47 2.38 -2.87 21.05
C SER A 47 3.40 -1.98 21.75
N MET A 48 3.16 -0.66 21.78
CA MET A 48 4.06 0.28 22.46
C MET A 48 4.13 0.04 23.97
N LYS A 49 2.99 -0.24 24.62
CA LYS A 49 2.96 -0.58 26.05
C LYS A 49 3.73 -1.86 26.36
N ASN A 50 3.69 -2.83 25.44
CA ASN A 50 4.33 -4.13 25.60
C ASN A 50 5.80 -4.16 25.15
N TYR A 51 6.29 -3.11 24.49
CA TYR A 51 7.68 -3.00 24.02
C TYR A 51 8.70 -2.89 25.17
N GLY A 52 8.23 -2.73 26.41
CA GLY A 52 9.08 -2.65 27.61
C GLY A 52 9.73 -1.28 27.80
N ALA A 53 10.49 -1.13 28.89
CA ALA A 53 11.30 0.07 29.10
C ALA A 53 12.40 0.11 28.03
N TYR A 54 12.65 1.30 27.47
CA TYR A 54 13.82 1.52 26.60
C TYR A 54 15.07 1.11 27.38
N THR A 55 15.70 0.01 26.97
CA THR A 55 16.98 -0.40 27.52
C THR A 55 18.05 0.57 27.01
N ASN A 56 18.92 1.07 27.91
CA ASN A 56 20.04 1.94 27.52
C ASN A 56 21.04 1.24 26.58
N THR A 57 20.91 -0.08 26.45
CA THR A 57 21.55 -0.94 25.46
C THR A 57 20.51 -1.33 24.43
N ILE A 58 20.59 -0.75 23.23
CA ILE A 58 19.96 -1.34 22.05
C ILE A 58 20.91 -2.48 21.65
N ASP A 59 20.50 -3.71 21.94
CA ASP A 59 21.20 -4.86 21.39
C ASP A 59 20.90 -4.82 19.88
N PHE A 60 21.91 -4.47 19.07
CA PHE A 60 21.81 -4.32 17.61
C PHE A 60 21.57 -5.67 16.90
N ASN A 61 20.78 -6.56 17.50
CA ASN A 61 20.23 -7.69 16.79
C ASN A 61 19.41 -7.13 15.64
N ASP A 62 19.90 -7.33 14.41
CA ASP A 62 19.37 -6.74 13.18
C ASP A 62 17.85 -6.78 13.15
N VAL A 63 17.22 -5.62 13.35
CA VAL A 63 15.78 -5.48 13.17
C VAL A 63 15.52 -5.71 11.69
N LYS A 64 14.98 -6.88 11.35
CA LYS A 64 14.68 -7.23 9.97
C LYS A 64 13.46 -6.45 9.49
N TYR A 65 13.68 -5.45 8.65
CA TYR A 65 12.63 -4.68 8.02
C TYR A 65 13.00 -4.30 6.57
N TYR A 66 11.99 -3.93 5.78
CA TYR A 66 12.19 -3.47 4.40
C TYR A 66 12.29 -1.95 4.35
N ASN A 67 13.50 -1.41 4.15
CA ASN A 67 13.67 0.02 3.90
C ASN A 67 13.22 0.34 2.46
N ALA A 68 12.25 1.25 2.33
CA ALA A 68 11.64 1.61 1.04
C ALA A 68 12.63 2.18 0.01
N LYS A 69 13.80 2.68 0.44
CA LYS A 69 14.86 3.20 -0.45
C LYS A 69 15.93 2.16 -0.80
N LYS A 70 16.00 1.05 -0.07
CA LYS A 70 17.04 0.00 -0.22
C LYS A 70 16.48 -1.30 -0.79
N VAL A 71 15.17 -1.50 -0.75
CA VAL A 71 14.50 -2.69 -1.27
C VAL A 71 14.51 -2.70 -2.80
N VAL A 72 14.70 -3.88 -3.39
CA VAL A 72 14.63 -4.10 -4.84
C VAL A 72 13.34 -4.85 -5.17
N ILE A 73 12.66 -4.42 -6.23
CA ILE A 73 11.43 -5.05 -6.74
C ILE A 73 11.63 -5.58 -8.17
N GLU A 74 10.68 -6.39 -8.67
CA GLU A 74 10.69 -7.00 -10.01
C GLU A 74 11.00 -5.99 -11.13
N THR A 75 10.49 -4.77 -10.99
CA THR A 75 10.60 -3.73 -12.01
C THR A 75 12.02 -3.19 -12.12
N ASP A 76 12.75 -3.09 -11.02
CA ASP A 76 14.13 -2.60 -11.01
C ASP A 76 15.05 -3.58 -11.74
N LEU A 77 14.75 -4.87 -11.62
CA LEU A 77 15.52 -5.96 -12.25
C LEU A 77 15.21 -6.13 -13.74
N LYS A 78 14.06 -5.65 -14.25
CA LYS A 78 13.52 -6.06 -15.56
C LYS A 78 14.49 -5.82 -16.74
N ASN A 79 15.29 -4.75 -16.68
CA ASN A 79 16.20 -4.35 -17.75
C ASN A 79 17.68 -4.70 -17.49
N MET A 80 17.97 -5.43 -16.41
CA MET A 80 19.33 -5.84 -16.06
C MET A 80 19.70 -7.17 -16.73
N ASP A 81 20.99 -7.38 -16.96
CA ASP A 81 21.53 -8.68 -17.36
C ASP A 81 21.40 -9.71 -16.22
N ASN A 82 21.54 -11.00 -16.54
CA ASN A 82 21.30 -12.08 -15.57
C ASN A 82 22.36 -12.11 -14.47
N ASP A 83 23.62 -11.81 -14.78
CA ASP A 83 24.72 -11.82 -13.80
C ASP A 83 24.50 -10.71 -12.75
N THR A 84 24.11 -9.51 -13.19
CA THR A 84 23.75 -8.39 -12.31
C THR A 84 22.52 -8.71 -11.45
N LYS A 85 21.49 -9.36 -12.01
CA LYS A 85 20.29 -9.76 -11.26
C LYS A 85 20.64 -10.72 -10.13
N ASP A 86 21.49 -11.70 -10.39
CA ASP A 86 21.83 -12.72 -9.42
C ASP A 86 22.73 -12.14 -8.32
N ALA A 87 23.69 -11.27 -8.67
CA ALA A 87 24.46 -10.51 -7.68
C ALA A 87 23.60 -9.62 -6.77
N ILE A 88 22.57 -8.96 -7.32
CA ILE A 88 21.64 -8.11 -6.54
C ILE A 88 20.77 -8.95 -5.61
N LYS A 89 20.26 -10.10 -6.06
CA LYS A 89 19.46 -11.00 -5.21
C LYS A 89 20.25 -11.57 -4.02
N GLU A 90 21.55 -11.76 -4.18
CA GLU A 90 22.44 -12.23 -3.10
C GLU A 90 22.78 -11.14 -2.08
N THR A 91 22.74 -9.86 -2.49
CA THR A 91 23.23 -8.73 -1.69
C THR A 91 22.13 -7.84 -1.11
N ILE A 92 20.91 -7.87 -1.68
CA ILE A 92 19.83 -6.95 -1.34
C ILE A 92 18.53 -7.71 -1.05
N ASN A 93 17.80 -7.27 -0.03
CA ASN A 93 16.48 -7.80 0.30
C ASN A 93 15.50 -7.56 -0.86
N TYR A 94 15.09 -8.66 -1.49
CA TYR A 94 14.07 -8.67 -2.53
C TYR A 94 12.67 -8.68 -1.91
N LEU A 95 11.79 -7.79 -2.37
CA LEU A 95 10.38 -7.76 -1.95
C LEU A 95 9.47 -8.14 -3.13
N PRO A 96 8.80 -9.31 -3.09
CA PRO A 96 7.87 -9.70 -4.14
C PRO A 96 6.71 -8.72 -4.26
N THR A 97 6.34 -8.30 -5.47
CA THR A 97 5.23 -7.37 -5.68
C THR A 97 4.27 -7.82 -6.79
N GLU A 98 2.97 -7.58 -6.56
CA GLU A 98 1.89 -7.93 -7.49
C GLU A 98 1.22 -6.66 -8.05
N PRO A 99 0.81 -6.65 -9.33
CA PRO A 99 0.12 -5.50 -9.92
C PRO A 99 -1.24 -5.27 -9.28
N MET A 100 -1.46 -4.07 -8.77
CA MET A 100 -2.70 -3.68 -8.09
C MET A 100 -3.59 -2.80 -8.99
N TRP A 101 -4.83 -2.56 -8.53
CA TRP A 101 -5.80 -1.71 -9.20
C TRP A 101 -6.19 -2.23 -10.59
N SER A 102 -6.89 -3.37 -10.61
CA SER A 102 -7.38 -4.04 -11.82
C SER A 102 -8.19 -3.14 -12.76
N PHE A 103 -8.80 -2.06 -12.24
CA PHE A 103 -9.53 -1.07 -13.02
C PHE A 103 -8.64 -0.12 -13.86
N LYS A 104 -7.32 -0.11 -13.64
CA LYS A 104 -6.36 0.62 -14.48
C LYS A 104 -5.79 -0.27 -15.59
N LYS A 105 -5.29 0.35 -16.66
CA LYS A 105 -4.47 -0.32 -17.68
C LYS A 105 -3.23 -0.94 -17.04
N GLU A 106 -2.79 -2.07 -17.56
CA GLU A 106 -1.74 -2.92 -16.97
C GLU A 106 -0.43 -2.14 -16.73
N GLU A 107 -0.03 -1.31 -17.68
CA GLU A 107 1.16 -0.47 -17.62
C GLU A 107 1.12 0.62 -16.54
N MET A 108 -0.07 0.95 -16.01
CA MET A 108 -0.29 1.95 -14.96
C MET A 108 -0.55 1.34 -13.58
N ARG A 109 -0.54 0.00 -13.48
CA ARG A 109 -0.78 -0.70 -12.22
C ARG A 109 0.47 -0.61 -11.36
N PRO A 110 0.42 0.03 -10.17
CA PRO A 110 1.54 -0.05 -9.25
C PRO A 110 1.68 -1.51 -8.81
N LYS A 111 2.92 -1.98 -8.67
CA LYS A 111 3.17 -3.26 -8.05
C LYS A 111 3.37 -3.06 -6.56
N LEU A 112 2.62 -3.77 -5.73
CA LEU A 112 2.66 -3.65 -4.28
C LEU A 112 2.76 -5.04 -3.64
N ASN A 113 3.43 -5.10 -2.49
CA ASN A 113 3.30 -6.22 -1.57
C ASN A 113 2.18 -5.90 -0.56
N VAL A 114 1.17 -6.77 -0.45
CA VAL A 114 0.03 -6.55 0.46
C VAL A 114 0.23 -7.17 1.86
N ASN A 115 1.25 -8.01 2.02
CA ASN A 115 1.53 -8.74 3.25
C ASN A 115 2.56 -8.02 4.14
N LEU A 116 3.36 -7.13 3.55
CA LEU A 116 4.49 -6.48 4.20
C LEU A 116 4.41 -4.96 4.03
N SER A 117 4.79 -4.24 5.09
CA SER A 117 4.95 -2.79 5.04
C SER A 117 6.43 -2.43 4.91
N SER A 118 6.73 -1.51 4.00
CA SER A 118 8.05 -0.88 3.92
C SER A 118 8.15 0.31 4.86
N ILE A 119 9.33 0.57 5.40
CA ILE A 119 9.62 1.73 6.26
C ILE A 119 10.33 2.79 5.43
N HIS A 120 9.82 4.02 5.47
CA HIS A 120 10.52 5.18 4.92
C HIS A 120 11.42 5.79 5.99
N VAL A 121 12.73 5.80 5.74
CA VAL A 121 13.70 6.53 6.57
C VAL A 121 14.17 7.79 5.82
N PRO A 122 13.98 8.99 6.39
CA PRO A 122 14.50 10.24 5.83
C PRO A 122 16.03 10.19 5.65
N THR A 123 16.54 10.85 4.61
CA THR A 123 17.98 10.76 4.26
C THR A 123 18.90 11.39 5.31
N ASN A 124 18.37 12.32 6.11
CA ASN A 124 19.10 12.99 7.20
C ASN A 124 19.08 12.21 8.53
N ILE A 125 18.44 11.04 8.57
CA ILE A 125 18.40 10.16 9.74
C ILE A 125 19.23 8.92 9.43
N TYR A 126 20.17 8.61 10.33
CA TYR A 126 20.94 7.38 10.21
C TYR A 126 20.03 6.18 10.51
N ASP A 127 20.05 5.22 9.59
CA ASP A 127 19.28 3.98 9.65
C ASP A 127 20.14 2.87 10.26
N LYS A 128 20.10 2.74 11.59
CA LYS A 128 20.54 1.64 12.47
C LYS A 128 19.81 1.75 13.82
#